data_AF-A0A8S1A0U7-F1
#
_entry.id   AF-A0A8S1A0U7-F1
#
_cell.length_a   1.000
_cell.length_b   1.000
_cell.length_c   1.000
_cell.angle_alpha   90.00
_cell.angle_beta   90.00
_cell.angle_gamma   90.00
#
_symmetry.space_group_name_H-M   'P 1'
#
loop_
_entity.id
_entity.type
_entity.pdbx_description
1 polymer ?
#
loop_
_entity_poly.entity_id
_entity_poly.type
_entity_poly.pdbx_seq_one_letter_code
_entity_poly.pdbx_strand_id
1 'polypeptide(L)' 'MLENIISSFQNCQRYDEAKVDTPVLRMTDTSEVYRVFKDMKPELARKQLSTITLTTEHRWFPRARDKKAKKTEMNRPFL' A
#
# COMPACT_ATOMS: atom_id res chain seq x y z
N MET A 1 32.15 22.09 21.80
CA MET A 1 31.15 21.20 22.44
C MET A 1 29.73 21.57 22.04
N LEU A 2 29.34 22.85 22.06
CA LEU A 2 27.97 23.29 21.70
C LEU A 2 27.69 23.29 20.18
N GLU A 3 28.70 23.52 19.33
CA GLU A 3 28.51 23.57 17.87
C GLU A 3 28.13 22.22 17.24
N ASN A 4 28.50 21.11 17.89
CA ASN A 4 28.12 19.75 17.44
C ASN A 4 26.64 19.44 17.67
N ILE A 5 25.98 20.13 18.61
CA ILE A 5 24.55 19.95 18.93
C ILE A 5 23.68 20.72 17.92
N ILE A 6 24.16 21.86 17.42
CA ILE A 6 23.43 22.67 16.42
C ILE A 6 23.48 21.98 15.04
N SER A 7 24.63 21.38 14.70
CA SER A 7 24.82 20.61 13.46
C SER A 7 23.88 19.40 13.34
N SER A 8 23.57 18.71 14.44
CA SER A 8 22.68 17.54 14.43
C SER A 8 21.20 17.92 14.23
N PHE A 9 20.81 19.14 14.61
CA PHE A 9 19.45 19.65 14.43
C PHE A 9 19.13 20.01 12.98
N GLN A 10 20.14 20.36 12.19
CA GLN A 10 19.96 20.87 10.82
C GLN A 10 19.67 19.78 9.78
N ASN A 11 19.76 18.50 10.16
CA ASN A 11 19.49 17.34 9.30
C ASN A 11 18.16 16.62 9.59
N CYS A 12 17.38 17.08 10.58
CA CYS A 12 16.03 16.56 10.78
C CYS A 12 15.07 17.29 9.83
N GLN A 13 14.71 16.66 8.72
CA GLN A 13 13.61 17.15 7.90
C GLN A 13 12.33 17.15 8.74
N ARG A 14 11.72 18.33 8.88
CA ARG A 14 10.43 18.52 9.54
C ARG A 14 9.38 17.74 8.75
N TYR A 15 8.53 16.97 9.42
CA TYR A 15 7.38 16.34 8.77
C TYR A 15 6.50 17.46 8.19
N ASP A 16 6.19 17.36 6.90
CA ASP A 16 5.22 18.25 6.27
C ASP A 16 3.88 18.09 6.98
N GLU A 17 3.28 19.21 7.39
CA GLU A 17 1.96 19.23 8.00
C GLU A 17 0.92 18.64 7.02
N ALA A 18 -0.16 18.07 7.55
CA ALA A 18 -1.22 17.47 6.74
C ALA A 18 -1.70 18.48 5.69
N LYS A 19 -1.41 18.20 4.42
CA LYS A 19 -1.81 19.07 3.31
C LYS A 19 -3.34 19.18 3.32
N VAL A 20 -3.83 20.38 3.61
CA VAL A 20 -5.25 20.71 3.42
C VAL A 20 -5.43 20.88 1.91
N ASP A 21 -5.80 19.79 1.25
CA ASP A 21 -6.11 19.83 -0.17
C ASP A 21 -7.40 20.63 -0.35
N THR A 22 -7.29 21.90 -0.77
CA THR A 22 -8.41 22.66 -1.35
C THR A 22 -8.31 22.63 -2.88
N PRO A 23 -8.53 21.50 -3.56
CA PRO A 23 -8.47 21.46 -5.01
C PRO A 23 -9.68 22.19 -5.60
N VAL A 24 -9.44 22.98 -6.63
CA VAL A 24 -10.50 23.66 -7.43
C VAL A 24 -11.45 22.64 -8.07
N LEU A 25 -10.97 21.42 -8.34
CA LEU A 25 -11.77 20.31 -8.84
C LEU A 25 -12.17 19.37 -7.67
N ARG A 26 -13.47 19.29 -7.37
CA ARG A 26 -14.03 18.50 -6.26
C ARG A 26 -14.13 16.99 -6.55
N MET A 27 -13.06 16.34 -7.03
CA MET A 27 -13.02 14.85 -7.10
C MET A 27 -12.57 14.24 -5.78
N THR A 28 -13.12 14.71 -4.66
CA THR A 28 -12.82 14.24 -3.29
C THR A 28 -13.67 13.04 -2.88
N ASP A 29 -14.56 12.58 -3.75
CA ASP A 29 -15.48 11.48 -3.46
C ASP A 29 -14.72 10.14 -3.54
N THR A 30 -14.19 9.72 -2.39
CA THR A 30 -13.52 8.43 -2.23
C THR A 30 -14.38 7.26 -2.69
N SER A 31 -15.71 7.37 -2.53
CA SER A 31 -16.69 6.39 -2.99
C SER A 31 -16.68 6.19 -4.51
N GLU A 32 -16.51 7.25 -5.30
CA GLU A 32 -16.45 7.14 -6.76
C GLU A 32 -15.13 6.51 -7.22
N VAL A 33 -14.03 6.87 -6.55
CA VAL A 33 -12.71 6.23 -6.76
C VAL A 33 -12.83 4.73 -6.52
N TYR A 34 -13.42 4.31 -5.40
CA TYR A 34 -13.65 2.89 -5.12
C TYR A 34 -14.57 2.22 -6.15
N ARG A 35 -15.58 2.93 -6.68
CA ARG A 35 -16.47 2.40 -7.74
C ARG A 35 -15.69 2.09 -9.02
N VAL A 36 -14.81 2.99 -9.46
CA VAL A 36 -14.03 2.82 -10.70
C VAL A 36 -12.99 1.71 -10.54
N PHE A 37 -12.35 1.60 -9.38
CA PHE A 37 -11.31 0.59 -9.12
C PHE A 37 -11.86 -0.77 -8.63
N LYS A 38 -13.18 -0.91 -8.49
CA LYS A 38 -13.80 -2.18 -8.06
C LYS A 38 -13.56 -3.30 -9.05
N ASP A 39 -13.70 -3.03 -10.34
CA ASP A 39 -13.63 -4.03 -11.41
C ASP A 39 -12.27 -4.02 -12.14
N MET A 40 -11.17 -3.99 -11.38
CA MET A 40 -9.84 -4.07 -11.97
C MET A 40 -9.53 -5.48 -12.49
N LYS A 41 -9.06 -5.55 -13.74
CA LYS A 41 -8.51 -6.80 -14.29
C LYS A 41 -7.33 -7.27 -13.43
N PRO A 42 -7.22 -8.58 -13.15
CA PRO A 42 -6.18 -9.09 -12.27
C PRO A 42 -4.75 -8.88 -12.80
N GLU A 43 -4.59 -8.74 -14.12
CA GLU A 43 -3.29 -8.40 -14.74
C GLU A 43 -2.82 -7.00 -14.35
N LEU A 44 -3.72 -6.02 -14.38
CA LEU A 44 -3.41 -4.64 -14.03
C LEU A 44 -3.08 -4.51 -12.53
N ALA A 45 -3.87 -5.17 -11.69
CA ALA A 45 -3.65 -5.18 -10.24
C ALA A 45 -2.26 -5.75 -9.87
N ARG A 46 -1.82 -6.82 -10.54
CA ARG A 46 -0.48 -7.40 -10.32
C ARG A 46 0.63 -6.41 -10.66
N LYS A 47 0.51 -5.75 -11.80
CA LYS A 47 1.48 -4.74 -12.25
C LYS A 47 1.59 -3.57 -11.28
N GLN A 48 0.45 -3.05 -10.82
CA GLN A 48 0.40 -1.98 -9.83
C GLN A 48 1.06 -2.41 -8.51
N LEU A 49 0.71 -3.60 -8.00
CA LEU A 49 1.31 -4.15 -6.78
C LEU A 49 2.82 -4.34 -6.89
N SER A 50 3.31 -4.86 -8.03
CA SER A 50 4.75 -5.00 -8.26
C SER A 50 5.47 -3.66 -8.25
N THR A 51 4.88 -2.62 -8.87
CA THR A 51 5.47 -1.28 -8.92
C THR A 51 5.47 -0.62 -7.53
N ILE A 52 4.37 -0.70 -6.78
CA ILE A 52 4.24 -0.08 -5.46
C ILE A 52 5.22 -0.71 -4.46
N THR A 53 5.31 -2.04 -4.45
CA THR A 53 6.13 -2.74 -3.46
C THR A 53 7.54 -3.06 -3.96
N LEU A 54 7.91 -2.59 -5.16
CA LEU A 54 9.20 -2.90 -5.81
C LEU A 54 9.49 -4.41 -5.84
N THR A 55 8.47 -5.21 -6.13
CA THR A 55 8.57 -6.68 -6.25
C THR A 55 8.35 -7.13 -7.69
N THR A 56 8.56 -8.42 -7.96
CA THR A 56 8.27 -9.02 -9.27
C THR A 56 6.79 -9.42 -9.40
N GLU A 57 6.26 -9.37 -10.62
CA GLU A 57 4.85 -9.70 -10.92
C GLU A 57 4.49 -11.15 -10.56
N HIS A 58 5.43 -12.09 -10.73
CA HIS A 58 5.24 -13.52 -10.47
C HIS A 58 4.85 -13.85 -9.02
N ARG A 59 5.19 -12.96 -8.08
CA ARG A 59 4.83 -13.11 -6.66
C ARG A 59 3.32 -13.09 -6.43
N TRP A 60 2.58 -12.38 -7.29
CA TRP A 60 1.16 -12.12 -7.16
C TRP A 60 0.26 -13.06 -7.97
N PHE A 61 0.82 -14.17 -8.47
CA PHE A 61 0.04 -15.25 -9.07
C PHE A 61 -0.49 -16.22 -8.00
N PRO A 62 -1.74 -16.72 -8.15
CA PRO A 62 -2.29 -17.69 -7.21
C PRO A 62 -1.45 -18.97 -7.21
N ARG A 63 -0.95 -19.37 -6.05
CA ARG A 63 -0.19 -20.62 -5.92
C ARG A 63 -1.11 -21.82 -5.71
N ALA A 64 -0.77 -22.94 -6.33
CA ALA A 64 -1.56 -24.18 -6.24
C ALA A 64 -1.74 -24.66 -4.79
N ARG A 65 -0.69 -24.53 -3.96
CA ARG A 65 -0.74 -24.86 -2.53
C ARG A 65 -1.77 -24.03 -1.77
N ASP A 66 -1.82 -22.73 -2.05
CA ASP A 66 -2.67 -21.79 -1.32
C ASP A 66 -4.17 -22.02 -1.64
N LYS A 67 -4.49 -22.63 -2.80
CA LYS A 67 -5.86 -23.08 -3.13
C LYS A 67 -6.32 -24.26 -2.28
N LYS A 68 -5.40 -25.18 -1.93
CA LYS A 68 -5.70 -26.35 -1.09
C LYS A 68 -5.81 -25.96 0.38
N ALA A 69 -4.89 -25.13 0.86
CA ALA A 69 -4.85 -24.70 2.26
C ALA A 69 -6.11 -23.95 2.72
N LYS A 70 -6.77 -23.18 1.84
CA LYS A 70 -8.03 -22.48 2.17
C LYS A 70 -9.24 -23.41 2.36
N LYS A 71 -9.20 -24.62 1.81
CA LYS A 71 -10.30 -25.60 1.87
C LYS A 71 -10.10 -26.64 2.95
N THR A 72 -8.85 -26.92 3.30
CA THR A 72 -8.52 -27.85 4.38
C THR A 72 -8.86 -27.19 5.70
N GLU A 73 -9.78 -27.80 6.45
CA GLU A 73 -10.06 -27.38 7.82
C GLU A 73 -8.78 -27.47 8.65
N MET A 74 -8.59 -26.47 9.52
CA MET A 74 -7.44 -26.44 10.39
C MET A 74 -7.53 -27.60 11.38
N ASN A 75 -6.50 -28.45 11.43
CA ASN A 75 -6.42 -29.57 12.38
C ASN A 75 -6.50 -29.11 13.86
N ARG A 76 -6.32 -27.81 14.11
CA ARG A 76 -6.35 -27.19 15.43
C ARG A 76 -7.35 -26.02 15.42
N PRO A 77 -8.64 -26.25 15.70
CA PRO A 77 -9.69 -25.25 15.48
C PRO A 77 -9.59 -23.99 16.36
N PHE A 78 -8.69 -23.96 17.34
CA PHE A 78 -8.53 -22.89 18.33
C PHE A 78 -7.12 -22.28 18.38
N LEU A 79 -6.35 -22.34 17.29
CA LEU A 79 -5.06 -21.65 17.16
C LEU A 79 -5.14 -20.43 16.25
#